data_AF-A0A7C5HZ06-F1
#
_entry.id   AF-A0A7C5HZ06-F1
#
_cell.length_a   1.000
_cell.length_b   1.000
_cell.length_c   1.000
_cell.angle_alpha   90.00
_cell.angle_beta   90.00
_cell.angle_gamma   90.00
#
_symmetry.space_group_name_H-M   'P 1'
#
loop_
_entity.id
_entity.type
_entity.pdbx_description
1 polymer ?
#
loop_
_entity_poly.entity_id
_entity_poly.type
_entity_poly.pdbx_seq_one_letter_code
_entity_poly.pdbx_strand_id
1 'polypeptide(L)' 'MKTKKIIKGKLLTAISPNRVLYLDPGYLVISEDGVIEDVCKEIPKSGEYDQEFYDYSEK' A
#
# COMPACT_ATOMS: atom_id res chain seq x y z
N MET A 1 6.94 19.48 1.16
CA MET A 1 6.14 18.29 1.51
C MET A 1 6.48 17.22 0.50
N LYS A 2 6.68 15.96 0.94
CA LYS A 2 6.86 14.83 0.02
C LYS A 2 5.48 14.20 -0.18
N THR A 3 5.02 14.10 -1.41
CA THR A 3 3.74 13.45 -1.75
C THR A 3 3.92 11.94 -1.70
N LYS A 4 2.89 11.21 -1.25
CA LYS A 4 2.89 9.74 -1.28
C LYS A 4 1.75 9.21 -2.12
N LYS A 5 2.00 8.11 -2.82
CA LYS A 5 0.99 7.37 -3.56
C LYS A 5 0.51 6.19 -2.71
N ILE A 6 -0.80 6.05 -2.59
CA ILE A 6 -1.44 4.95 -1.89
C ILE A 6 -2.22 4.13 -2.90
N ILE A 7 -1.86 2.85 -3.01
CA ILE A 7 -2.52 1.90 -3.90
C ILE A 7 -3.35 0.94 -3.04
N LYS A 8 -4.66 0.93 -3.23
CA LYS A 8 -5.58 -0.05 -2.66
C LYS A 8 -5.82 -1.19 -3.65
N GLY A 9 -5.73 -2.44 -3.20
CA GLY A 9 -6.02 -3.60 -4.05
C GLY A 9 -5.89 -4.92 -3.30
N LYS A 10 -5.93 -6.04 -4.03
CA LYS A 10 -5.60 -7.37 -3.49
C LYS A 10 -4.09 -7.55 -3.54
N LEU A 11 -3.47 -7.74 -2.38
CA LEU A 11 -2.01 -7.86 -2.26
C LEU A 11 -1.63 -9.27 -1.82
N LEU A 12 -0.62 -9.83 -2.49
CA LEU A 12 0.01 -11.10 -2.13
C LEU A 12 1.52 -10.90 -2.10
N THR A 13 2.15 -11.17 -0.96
CA THR A 13 3.61 -11.09 -0.83
C THR A 13 4.17 -12.21 0.04
N ALA A 14 5.41 -12.62 -0.21
CA ALA A 14 6.10 -13.62 0.59
C ALA A 14 6.79 -12.96 1.80
N ILE A 15 6.58 -13.50 3.01
CA ILE A 15 7.20 -13.00 4.24
C ILE A 15 8.30 -13.92 4.78
N SER A 16 8.27 -15.19 4.40
CA SER A 16 9.33 -16.17 4.65
C SER A 16 9.20 -17.32 3.64
N PRO A 17 10.19 -18.24 3.55
CA PRO A 17 9.98 -19.50 2.85
C PRO A 17 8.68 -20.16 3.36
N ASN A 18 7.79 -20.53 2.45
CA ASN A 18 6.48 -21.14 2.71
C ASN A 18 5.46 -20.30 3.49
N ARG A 19 5.67 -18.99 3.71
CA ARG A 19 4.66 -18.10 4.30
C ARG A 19 4.39 -16.92 3.38
N VAL A 20 3.11 -16.72 3.10
CA VAL A 20 2.61 -15.58 2.34
C VAL A 20 1.70 -14.73 3.22
N LEU A 21 1.75 -13.42 2.98
CA LEU A 21 0.77 -12.46 3.47
C LEU A 21 -0.19 -12.16 2.32
N TYR A 22 -1.47 -12.36 2.56
CA TYR A 22 -2.55 -11.98 1.66
C TYR A 22 -3.41 -10.91 2.32
N LEU A 23 -3.65 -9.80 1.61
CA LEU A 23 -4.48 -8.68 2.07
C LEU A 23 -5.56 -8.38 1.04
N ASP A 24 -6.81 -8.29 1.50
CA ASP A 24 -8.00 -8.03 0.67
C ASP A 24 -9.06 -7.23 1.46
N PRO A 25 -9.16 -5.90 1.25
CA PRO A 25 -8.19 -5.07 0.55
C PRO A 25 -6.91 -4.87 1.37
N GLY A 26 -5.80 -4.64 0.69
CA GLY A 26 -4.55 -4.13 1.25
C GLY A 26 -4.19 -2.78 0.65
N TYR A 27 -3.29 -2.06 1.34
CA TYR A 27 -2.79 -0.74 0.97
C TYR A 27 -1.27 -0.78 0.85
N LEU A 28 -0.77 -0.26 -0.27
CA LEU A 28 0.65 -0.11 -0.55
C LEU A 28 0.99 1.39 -0.56
N VAL A 29 1.93 1.80 0.28
CA VAL A 29 2.39 3.19 0.37
C VAL A 29 3.72 3.33 -0.37
N ILE A 30 3.75 4.21 -1.36
CA ILE A 30 4.89 4.42 -2.26
C ILE A 30 5.29 5.89 -2.22
N SER A 31 6.58 6.15 -2.03
CA SER A 31 7.16 7.49 -2.11
C SER A 31 7.31 7.97 -3.57
N GLU A 32 7.61 9.25 -3.77
CA GLU A 32 7.77 9.82 -5.14
C GLU A 32 8.89 9.15 -5.95
N ASP A 33 9.95 8.67 -5.30
CA ASP A 33 11.07 7.95 -5.91
C ASP A 33 10.78 6.46 -6.16
N GLY A 34 9.55 6.00 -5.89
CA GLY A 34 9.10 4.64 -6.18
C GLY A 34 9.47 3.60 -5.13
N VAL A 35 9.92 4.03 -3.95
CA VAL A 35 10.21 3.12 -2.82
C VAL A 35 8.92 2.73 -2.12
N ILE A 36 8.76 1.42 -1.86
CA ILE A 36 7.67 0.92 -1.01
C ILE A 36 8.05 1.22 0.44
N GLU A 37 7.28 2.07 1.09
CA GLU A 37 7.52 2.45 2.48
C GLU A 37 6.66 1.66 3.47
N ASP A 38 5.46 1.22 3.06
CA ASP A 38 4.57 0.44 3.93
C ASP A 38 3.62 -0.47 3.13
N VAL A 39 3.20 -1.56 3.77
CA VAL A 39 2.17 -2.51 3.32
C VAL A 39 1.23 -2.80 4.48
N CYS A 40 0.01 -2.29 4.42
CA CYS A 40 -0.90 -2.32 5.56
C CYS A 40 -2.33 -2.74 5.18
N LYS A 41 -3.09 -3.22 6.17
CA LYS A 41 -4.48 -3.66 6.00
C LYS A 41 -5.49 -2.50 6.10
N GLU A 42 -5.09 -1.41 6.74
CA GLU A 42 -5.93 -0.24 6.97
C GLU A 42 -5.38 0.96 6.21
N ILE A 43 -6.24 1.90 5.83
CA ILE A 43 -5.82 3.14 5.17
C ILE A 43 -4.89 3.92 6.11
N PRO A 44 -3.68 4.31 5.66
CA PRO A 44 -2.81 5.18 6.44
C PRO A 44 -3.54 6.48 6.79
N LYS A 45 -3.55 6.87 8.08
CA LYS A 45 -4.27 8.07 8.53
C LYS A 45 -3.77 9.31 7.78
N SER A 46 -4.71 10.11 7.28
CA SER A 46 -4.52 11.27 6.38
C SER A 46 -3.78 12.48 6.97
N GLY A 47 -3.17 12.34 8.16
CA GLY A 47 -2.47 13.43 8.85
C GLY A 47 -0.98 13.57 8.50
N GLU A 48 -0.40 12.62 7.77
CA GLU A 48 1.06 12.57 7.60
C GLU A 48 1.56 13.02 6.21
N TYR A 49 0.72 13.03 5.16
CA TYR A 49 1.19 13.22 3.77
C TYR A 49 0.15 13.90 2.86
N ASP A 50 0.60 14.59 1.80
CA ASP A 50 -0.23 14.81 0.61
C ASP A 50 -0.36 13.45 -0.12
N GLN A 51 -1.59 12.99 -0.35
CA GLN A 51 -1.86 11.61 -0.79
C GLN A 51 -2.58 11.55 -2.15
N GLU A 52 -2.05 10.75 -3.06
CA GLU A 52 -2.77 10.30 -4.27
C GLU A 52 -3.27 8.87 -4.04
N PHE A 53 -4.60 8.67 -4.08
CA PHE A 53 -5.22 7.38 -3.80
C PHE A 53 -5.70 6.69 -5.09
N TYR A 54 -5.31 5.43 -5.27
CA TYR A 54 -5.69 4.62 -6.41
C TYR A 54 -6.35 3.32 -5.95
N ASP A 55 -7.58 3.05 -6.38
CA ASP A 55 -8.30 1.82 -6.05
C ASP A 55 -8.32 0.85 -7.25
N TYR A 56 -7.72 -0.32 -7.05
CA TYR A 56 -7.66 -1.42 -8.01
C TYR A 56 -8.44 -2.66 -7.54
N SER A 57 -9.30 -2.53 -6.53
CA SER A 57 -10.03 -3.68 -5.96
C SER A 57 -11.03 -4.34 -6.92
N GLU A 58 -11.40 -3.66 -8.02
CA GLU A 58 -12.38 -4.12 -9.02
C GLU A 58 -11.76 -4.53 -10.37
N LYS A 59 -10.43 -4.54 -10.51
CA LYS A 59 -9.72 -5.04 -11.71
C LYS A 59 -9.17 -6.44 -11.50
#